data_AF-A0A026W2E1-F1
#
_entry.id   AF-A0A026W2E1-F1
#
_cell.length_a   1.000
_cell.length_b   1.000
_cell.length_c   1.000
_cell.angle_alpha   90.00
_cell.angle_beta   90.00
_cell.angle_gamma   90.00
#
_symmetry.space_group_name_H-M   'P 1'
#
loop_
_entity.id
_entity.type
_entity.pdbx_description
1 polymer ?
#
loop_
_entity_poly.entity_id
_entity_poly.type
_entity_poly.pdbx_seq_one_letter_code
_entity_poly.pdbx_strand_id
1 'polypeptide(L)'
;MRERTPSADDTPKRAPPAPSRVIPQWTILALRNLCEGNLENQEIIRNCKKEGVLDNPVLQEMGLTLHEDEDGKSIRIAPLRRN
;
A
#
# COMPACT_ATOMS: atom_id res chain seq x y z
N MET A 1 -26.26 15.97 -40.85
CA MET A 1 -25.64 14.87 -40.10
C MET A 1 -24.14 14.90 -40.35
N ARG A 2 -23.33 15.29 -39.36
CA ARG A 2 -21.88 15.03 -39.35
C ARG A 2 -21.61 14.19 -38.13
N GLU A 3 -21.24 12.93 -38.35
CA GLU A 3 -20.85 12.02 -37.28
C GLU A 3 -19.54 12.53 -36.68
N ARG A 4 -19.57 12.93 -35.41
CA ARG A 4 -18.36 13.24 -34.66
C ARG A 4 -17.73 11.90 -34.30
N THR A 5 -16.58 11.62 -34.89
CA THR A 5 -15.71 10.52 -34.46
C THR A 5 -15.34 10.71 -32.99
N PRO A 6 -15.46 9.68 -32.13
CA PRO A 6 -15.02 9.79 -30.74
C PRO A 6 -13.50 10.01 -30.70
N SER A 7 -13.07 11.11 -30.09
CA SER A 7 -11.66 11.40 -29.85
C SER A 7 -11.12 10.41 -28.81
N ALA A 8 -9.90 9.92 -29.00
CA ALA A 8 -9.24 8.93 -28.14
C ALA A 8 -9.02 9.37 -26.68
N ASP A 9 -9.41 10.60 -26.33
CA ASP A 9 -9.28 11.19 -25.00
C ASP A 9 -10.51 10.94 -24.09
N ASP A 10 -11.57 10.31 -24.60
CA ASP A 10 -12.80 9.98 -23.86
C ASP A 10 -12.68 8.66 -23.07
N THR A 11 -11.48 8.29 -22.63
CA THR A 11 -11.31 7.15 -21.73
C THR A 11 -11.67 7.58 -20.30
N PRO A 12 -12.60 6.87 -19.62
CA PRO A 12 -12.94 7.21 -18.25
C PRO A 12 -11.68 7.07 -17.41
N LYS A 13 -11.23 8.18 -16.82
CA LYS A 13 -10.09 8.26 -15.91
C LYS A 13 -10.32 7.24 -14.79
N ARG A 14 -9.70 6.07 -14.94
CA ARG A 14 -9.89 4.90 -14.07
C ARG A 14 -9.66 5.35 -12.64
N ALA A 15 -10.70 5.29 -11.80
CA ALA A 15 -10.59 5.65 -10.40
C ALA A 15 -9.42 4.87 -9.79
N PRO A 16 -8.58 5.51 -8.95
CA PRO A 16 -7.45 4.82 -8.34
C PRO A 16 -7.97 3.60 -7.58
N PRO A 17 -7.32 2.43 -7.70
CA PRO A 17 -7.73 1.24 -7.00
C PRO A 17 -7.79 1.54 -5.51
N ALA A 18 -8.90 1.15 -4.86
CA ALA A 18 -9.03 1.26 -3.42
C ALA A 18 -7.84 0.55 -2.75
N PRO A 19 -7.17 1.18 -1.77
CA PRO A 19 -6.02 0.57 -1.13
C PRO A 19 -6.42 -0.78 -0.53
N SER A 20 -5.57 -1.80 -0.72
CA SER A 20 -5.84 -3.16 -0.24
C SER A 20 -6.08 -3.14 1.26
N ARG A 21 -7.33 -3.38 1.68
CA ARG A 21 -7.72 -3.26 3.09
C ARG A 21 -7.25 -4.44 3.95
N VAL A 22 -6.92 -5.57 3.31
CA VAL A 22 -6.63 -6.85 3.97
C VAL A 22 -5.28 -6.86 4.69
N ILE A 23 -4.21 -6.37 4.07
CA ILE A 23 -2.86 -6.43 4.67
C ILE A 23 -2.81 -5.62 5.98
N PRO A 24 -3.26 -4.35 6.03
CA PRO A 24 -3.24 -3.58 7.28
C PRO A 24 -4.08 -4.22 8.39
N GLN A 25 -5.22 -4.82 8.07
CA GLN A 25 -6.12 -5.43 9.06
C GLN A 25 -5.47 -6.63 9.76
N TRP A 26 -4.87 -7.54 8.99
CA TRP A 26 -4.18 -8.70 9.56
C TRP A 26 -2.92 -8.29 10.32
N THR A 27 -2.19 -7.28 9.83
CA THR A 27 -1.03 -6.74 10.55
C THR A 27 -1.42 -6.16 11.91
N ILE A 28 -2.50 -5.37 11.99
CA ILE A 28 -2.98 -4.80 13.27
C ILE A 28 -3.35 -5.92 14.26
N LEU A 29 -4.04 -6.97 13.79
CA LEU A 29 -4.42 -8.11 14.63
C LEU A 29 -3.19 -8.86 15.16
N ALA A 30 -2.20 -9.12 14.29
CA ALA A 30 -0.97 -9.79 14.69
C ALA A 30 -0.18 -8.97 15.71
N LEU A 31 -0.05 -7.65 15.51
CA LEU A 31 0.63 -6.76 16.45
C LEU A 31 -0.07 -6.72 17.81
N ARG A 32 -1.41 -6.67 17.83
CA ARG A 32 -2.18 -6.74 19.07
C ARG A 32 -1.86 -8.02 19.82
N ASN A 33 -1.97 -9.17 19.17
CA ASN A 33 -1.74 -10.46 19.80
C ASN A 33 -0.31 -10.60 20.33
N LEU A 34 0.67 -10.01 19.63
CA LEU A 34 2.07 -10.01 20.07
C LEU A 34 2.31 -9.13 21.32
N CYS A 35 1.57 -8.03 21.45
CA CYS A 35 1.75 -7.05 22.51
C CYS A 35 0.83 -7.25 23.73
N GLU A 36 -0.29 -7.95 23.56
CA GLU A 36 -1.30 -8.14 24.61
C GLU A 36 -0.70 -8.94 25.79
N GLY A 37 -0.62 -8.29 26.97
CA GLY A 37 -0.04 -8.89 28.17
C GLY A 37 1.48 -9.00 28.21
N ASN A 38 2.21 -8.49 27.20
CA ASN A 38 3.68 -8.58 27.14
C ASN A 38 4.32 -7.19 27.03
N LEU A 39 4.84 -6.68 28.16
CA LEU A 39 5.49 -5.37 28.25
C LEU A 39 6.83 -5.31 27.50
N GLU A 40 7.56 -6.43 27.41
CA GLU A 40 8.83 -6.49 26.69
C GLU A 40 8.61 -6.30 25.19
N ASN A 41 7.63 -7.01 24.62
CA ASN A 41 7.25 -6.83 23.22
C ASN A 41 6.74 -5.42 22.93
N GLN A 42 5.98 -4.82 23.86
CA GLN A 42 5.54 -3.44 23.72
C GLN A 42 6.71 -2.45 23.69
N GLU A 43 7.73 -2.66 24.52
CA GLU A 43 8.92 -1.81 24.56
C GLU A 43 9.77 -1.98 23.30
N ILE A 44 9.93 -3.20 22.80
CA ILE A 44 10.61 -3.45 21.52
C ILE A 44 9.89 -2.74 20.37
N ILE A 45 8.57 -2.90 20.27
CA ILE A 45 7.74 -2.27 19.22
C ILE A 45 7.76 -0.74 19.35
N ARG A 46 7.77 -0.18 20.57
CA ARG A 46 7.89 1.27 20.82
C ARG A 46 9.19 1.87 20.28
N ASN A 47 10.27 1.09 20.34
CA ASN A 47 11.59 1.52 19.88
C ASN A 47 11.80 1.28 18.37
N CYS A 48 10.87 0.58 17.70
CA CYS A 48 10.91 0.43 16.26
C CYS A 48 10.76 1.78 15.56
N LYS A 49 11.71 2.09 14.68
CA LYS A 49 11.64 3.22 13.76
C LYS A 49 11.49 2.70 12.35
N LYS A 50 10.79 3.49 11.54
CA LYS A 50 10.68 3.23 10.11
C LYS A 50 11.98 3.67 9.44
N GLU A 51 12.70 2.71 8.88
CA GLU A 51 13.96 2.96 8.13
C GLU A 51 13.72 3.18 6.62
N GLY A 52 12.50 2.92 6.12
CA GLY A 52 12.12 3.16 4.73
C GLY A 52 11.19 2.08 4.18
N VAL A 53 10.92 2.17 2.88
CA VAL A 53 10.17 1.18 2.12
C VAL A 53 11.15 0.26 1.41
N LEU A 54 11.20 -1.02 1.81
CA LEU A 54 11.99 -2.04 1.12
C LEU A 54 11.25 -2.56 -0.10
N ASP A 55 11.97 -2.68 -1.22
CA ASP A 55 11.51 -3.46 -2.36
C ASP A 55 11.35 -4.92 -1.93
N ASN A 56 10.11 -5.38 -1.90
CA ASN A 56 9.78 -6.73 -1.47
C ASN A 56 9.44 -7.57 -2.71
N PRO A 57 10.26 -8.59 -3.05
CA PRO A 57 10.03 -9.43 -4.22
C PRO A 57 8.67 -10.14 -4.17
N VAL A 58 8.16 -10.46 -2.97
CA VAL A 58 6.83 -11.06 -2.78
C VAL A 58 5.71 -10.08 -3.17
N LEU A 59 5.87 -8.79 -2.86
CA LEU A 59 4.90 -7.78 -3.29
C LEU A 59 4.93 -7.61 -4.81
N GLN A 60 6.11 -7.65 -5.41
CA GLN A 60 6.25 -7.57 -6.87
C GLN A 60 5.67 -8.80 -7.59
N GLU A 61 5.83 -10.00 -7.04
CA GLU A 61 5.17 -11.23 -7.51
C GLU A 61 3.64 -11.10 -7.45
N MET A 62 3.11 -10.45 -6.41
CA MET A 62 1.69 -10.12 -6.27
C MET A 62 1.24 -8.95 -7.16
N GLY A 63 2.14 -8.34 -7.95
CA GLY A 63 1.83 -7.19 -8.80
C GLY A 63 1.57 -5.91 -8.01
N LEU A 64 2.19 -5.78 -6.84
CA LEU A 64 2.07 -4.64 -5.92
C LEU A 64 3.43 -3.97 -5.72
N THR A 65 3.39 -2.67 -5.44
CA THR A 65 4.54 -1.85 -5.05
C THR A 65 4.15 -0.94 -3.90
N LEU A 66 5.12 -0.47 -3.14
CA LEU A 66 4.94 0.43 -2.00
C LEU A 66 5.44 1.81 -2.41
N HIS A 67 4.57 2.81 -2.34
CA HIS A 67 4.92 4.21 -2.53
C HIS A 67 4.92 4.92 -1.20
N GLU A 68 6.02 5.57 -0.87
CA GLU A 68 6.10 6.49 0.25
C GLU A 68 5.63 7.88 -0.22
N ASP A 69 4.75 8.53 0.54
CA ASP A 69 4.48 9.96 0.32
C ASP A 69 5.70 10.80 0.67
N GLU A 70 5.80 12.00 0.08
CA GLU A 70 6.92 12.94 0.28
C GLU A 70 7.18 13.28 1.76
N ASP A 71 6.15 13.19 2.60
CA ASP A 71 6.23 13.43 4.05
C ASP A 71 6.75 12.23 4.87
N GLY A 72 7.03 11.08 4.23
CA GLY A 72 7.47 9.85 4.90
C GLY A 72 6.47 9.24 5.88
N LYS A 73 5.28 9.83 6.03
CA LYS A 73 4.26 9.44 7.02
C LYS A 73 3.30 8.35 6.54
N SER A 74 3.18 8.19 5.23
CA SER A 74 2.16 7.34 4.62
C SER A 74 2.82 6.43 3.59
N ILE A 75 2.54 5.12 3.70
CA ILE A 75 2.93 4.12 2.71
C ILE A 75 1.65 3.68 2.02
N ARG A 76 1.61 3.84 0.70
CA ARG A 76 0.50 3.41 -0.14
C ARG A 76 0.90 2.16 -0.91
N ILE A 77 0.07 1.14 -0.84
CA ILE A 77 0.19 -0.03 -1.72
C ILE A 77 -0.45 0.34 -3.06
N ALA A 78 0.33 0.30 -4.14
CA ALA A 78 -0.13 0.57 -5.50
C ALA A 78 0.14 -0.63 -6.41
N PRO A 79 -0.54 -0.75 -7.56
CA PRO A 79 -0.21 -1.77 -8.55
C PRO A 79 1.17 -1.54 -9.14
N LEU A 80 1.95 -2.62 -9.27
CA LEU A 80 3.22 -2.62 -9.97
C LEU A 80 2.98 -2.33 -11.46
N ARG A 81 3.52 -1.20 -11.95
CA ARG A 81 3.52 -0.86 -13.38
C ARG A 81 4.54 -1.77 -14.08
N ARG A 82 4.07 -2.82 -14.76
CA ARG A 82 4.90 -3.60 -15.69
C ARG A 82 4.89 -2.91 -17.05
N ASN A 83 6.07 -2.51 -17.53
CA ASN A 83 6.30 -2.05 -18.90
C ASN A 83 6.30 -3.24 -19.87
#